data_AF-A0A6V7HVL6-F1
#
_entry.id   AF-A0A6V7HVL6-F1
#
_cell.length_a   1.000
_cell.length_b   1.000
_cell.length_c   1.000
_cell.angle_alpha   90.00
_cell.angle_beta   90.00
_cell.angle_gamma   90.00
#
_symmetry.space_group_name_H-M   'P 1'
#
loop_
_entity.id
_entity.type
_entity.pdbx_description
1 polymer ?
#
loop_
_entity_poly.entity_id
_entity_poly.type
_entity_poly.pdbx_seq_one_letter_code
_entity_poly.pdbx_strand_id
1 'polypeptide(L)'
;CVAFIGIAIFFLTRPPMEIQLEEKLVFATFFAGAIMCLGMSFAFHTVHCHSECVGKLFSKLDYCGIAMLIMGSFVPWLYYGFYCDYQPKVIYLSVVVVLGITSIVVSLWERFGEPSYRPLRAGVFMGFGLSG
;
A
#
# COMPACT_ATOMS: atom_id res chain seq x y z
N CYS A 1 -6.80 -10.95 5.68
CA CYS A 1 -6.54 -10.08 6.84
C CYS A 1 -5.98 -10.88 8.03
N VAL A 2 -6.73 -11.82 8.61
CA VAL A 2 -6.31 -12.61 9.80
C VAL A 2 -4.95 -13.33 9.64
N ALA A 3 -4.70 -13.96 8.50
CA ALA A 3 -3.41 -14.62 8.24
C ALA A 3 -2.23 -13.63 8.27
N PHE A 4 -2.37 -12.46 7.66
CA PHE A 4 -1.34 -11.42 7.67
C PHE A 4 -1.11 -10.85 9.07
N ILE A 5 -2.17 -10.72 9.89
CA ILE A 5 -2.03 -10.32 11.30
C ILE A 5 -1.24 -11.38 12.07
N GLY A 6 -1.59 -12.67 11.91
CA GLY A 6 -0.88 -13.76 12.57
C GLY A 6 0.60 -13.84 12.20
N ILE A 7 0.90 -13.72 10.90
CA ILE A 7 2.29 -13.70 10.39
C ILE A 7 3.03 -12.47 10.89
N ALA A 8 2.40 -11.28 10.88
CA ALA A 8 3.01 -10.06 11.39
C ALA A 8 3.36 -10.15 12.87
N ILE A 9 2.45 -10.67 13.70
CA ILE A 9 2.70 -10.89 15.13
C ILE A 9 3.86 -11.87 15.32
N PHE A 10 3.84 -13.00 14.62
CA PHE A 10 4.90 -13.99 14.69
C PHE A 10 6.27 -13.41 14.29
N PHE A 11 6.32 -12.62 13.23
CA PHE A 11 7.57 -12.01 12.73
C PHE A 11 8.08 -10.91 13.66
N LEU A 12 7.21 -10.02 14.15
CA LEU A 12 7.60 -8.89 15.00
C LEU A 12 8.01 -9.32 16.42
N THR A 13 7.46 -10.43 16.93
CA THR A 13 7.78 -10.99 18.25
C THR A 13 9.11 -11.77 18.29
N ARG A 14 9.73 -12.06 17.14
CA ARG A 14 11.05 -12.73 17.12
C ARG A 14 12.12 -11.94 17.86
N PRO A 15 13.04 -12.57 18.59
CA PRO A 15 14.06 -11.83 19.33
C PRO A 15 14.99 -11.05 18.38
N PRO A 16 15.52 -9.90 18.81
CA PRO A 16 16.40 -9.06 17.97
C PRO A 16 17.73 -9.73 17.58
N MET A 17 18.08 -10.84 18.23
CA MET A 17 19.21 -11.69 17.82
C MET A 17 18.94 -12.51 16.55
N GLU A 18 17.67 -12.79 16.24
CA GLU A 18 17.27 -13.45 14.99
C GLU A 18 16.98 -12.44 13.88
N ILE A 19 16.23 -11.38 14.21
CA ILE A 19 15.78 -10.36 13.23
C ILE A 19 16.08 -8.98 13.77
N GLN A 20 16.90 -8.22 13.05
CA GLN A 20 17.28 -6.87 13.46
C GLN A 20 16.06 -5.93 13.44
N LEU A 21 16.10 -4.88 14.27
CA LEU A 21 14.99 -3.93 14.37
C LEU A 21 14.67 -3.25 13.02
N GLU A 22 15.69 -2.96 12.21
CA GLU A 22 15.51 -2.39 10.88
C GLU A 22 14.67 -3.29 9.97
N GLU A 23 14.99 -4.57 9.91
CA GLU A 23 14.24 -5.55 9.11
C GLU A 23 12.80 -5.68 9.60
N LYS A 24 12.59 -5.63 10.92
CA LYS A 24 11.24 -5.62 11.49
C LYS A 24 10.43 -4.42 11.05
N LEU A 25 11.02 -3.22 11.05
CA LEU A 25 10.34 -1.99 10.62
C LEU A 25 10.01 -2.05 9.12
N VAL A 26 10.95 -2.55 8.32
CA VAL A 26 10.81 -2.72 6.87
C VAL A 26 9.69 -3.70 6.51
N PHE A 27 9.60 -4.84 7.20
CA PHE A 27 8.48 -5.77 6.99
C PHE A 27 7.18 -5.30 7.64
N ALA A 28 7.24 -4.52 8.73
CA ALA A 28 6.05 -3.96 9.36
C ALA A 28 5.27 -3.05 8.39
N THR A 29 5.94 -2.28 7.53
CA THR A 29 5.26 -1.45 6.53
C THR A 29 4.50 -2.28 5.52
N PHE A 30 5.05 -3.42 5.10
CA PHE A 30 4.37 -4.36 4.20
C PHE A 30 3.13 -4.96 4.88
N PHE A 31 3.29 -5.48 6.10
CA PHE A 31 2.17 -6.09 6.84
C PHE A 31 1.08 -5.07 7.14
N ALA A 32 1.43 -3.84 7.54
CA ALA A 32 0.46 -2.76 7.77
C ALA A 32 -0.33 -2.46 6.48
N GLY A 33 0.35 -2.30 5.34
CA GLY A 33 -0.29 -2.10 4.04
C GLY A 33 -1.25 -3.24 3.67
N ALA A 34 -0.83 -4.49 3.84
CA ALA A 34 -1.65 -5.68 3.55
C ALA A 34 -2.88 -5.80 4.46
N ILE A 35 -2.72 -5.57 5.77
CA ILE A 35 -3.82 -5.61 6.73
C ILE A 35 -4.84 -4.51 6.43
N MET A 36 -4.37 -3.28 6.18
CA MET A 36 -5.23 -2.16 5.84
C MET A 36 -5.96 -2.36 4.53
N CYS A 37 -5.28 -2.81 3.47
CA CYS A 37 -5.89 -3.10 2.18
C CYS A 37 -7.00 -4.14 2.30
N LEU A 38 -6.72 -5.30 2.91
CA LEU A 38 -7.69 -6.37 3.04
C LEU A 38 -8.83 -6.00 4.01
N GLY A 39 -8.53 -5.21 5.04
CA GLY A 39 -9.52 -4.71 6.01
C GLY A 39 -10.49 -3.71 5.37
N MET A 40 -9.98 -2.75 4.60
CA MET A 40 -10.79 -1.78 3.86
C MET A 40 -11.66 -2.47 2.81
N SER A 41 -11.10 -3.45 2.09
CA SER A 41 -11.84 -4.25 1.10
C SER A 41 -12.98 -5.06 1.73
N PHE A 42 -12.70 -5.73 2.85
CA PHE A 42 -13.72 -6.45 3.60
C PHE A 42 -14.82 -5.52 4.12
N ALA A 43 -14.45 -4.38 4.69
CA ALA A 43 -15.41 -3.41 5.21
C ALA A 43 -16.29 -2.87 4.07
N PHE A 44 -15.70 -2.51 2.92
CA PHE A 44 -16.42 -2.07 1.74
C PHE A 44 -17.46 -3.07 1.27
N HIS A 45 -17.08 -4.32 1.02
CA HIS A 45 -18.02 -5.34 0.57
C HIS A 45 -19.13 -5.66 1.58
N THR A 46 -18.86 -5.47 2.87
CA THR A 46 -19.85 -5.67 3.95
C THR A 46 -20.87 -4.54 4.01
N VAL A 47 -20.44 -3.29 3.87
CA VAL A 47 -21.30 -2.09 4.02
C VAL A 47 -21.82 -1.54 2.68
N HIS A 48 -21.44 -2.16 1.56
CA HIS A 48 -21.78 -1.70 0.21
C HIS A 48 -23.29 -1.51 -0.01
N CYS A 49 -24.13 -2.37 0.59
CA CYS A 49 -25.59 -2.31 0.46
C CYS A 49 -26.28 -1.36 1.46
N HIS A 50 -25.54 -0.70 2.36
CA HIS A 50 -26.13 0.11 3.43
C HIS A 50 -26.75 1.42 2.92
N SER A 51 -25.99 2.21 2.14
CA SER A 51 -26.48 3.42 1.49
C SER A 51 -25.51 3.86 0.39
N GLU A 52 -25.98 4.64 -0.58
CA GLU A 52 -25.15 5.12 -1.70
C GLU A 52 -23.94 5.96 -1.22
N CYS A 53 -24.14 6.80 -0.20
CA CYS A 53 -23.07 7.59 0.40
C CYS A 53 -22.00 6.70 1.06
N VAL A 54 -22.43 5.71 1.86
CA VAL A 54 -21.52 4.78 2.55
C VAL A 54 -20.79 3.89 1.53
N GLY A 55 -21.49 3.36 0.53
CA GLY A 55 -20.87 2.57 -0.54
C GLY A 55 -19.81 3.36 -1.30
N LYS A 56 -20.10 4.61 -1.68
CA LYS A 56 -19.13 5.49 -2.36
C LYS A 56 -17.92 5.81 -1.48
N LEU A 57 -18.11 6.11 -0.20
CA LEU A 57 -17.01 6.39 0.73
C LEU A 57 -16.09 5.18 0.89
N PHE A 58 -16.65 4.00 1.17
CA PHE A 58 -15.86 2.79 1.37
C PHE A 58 -15.22 2.27 0.08
N SER A 59 -15.82 2.52 -1.09
CA SER A 59 -15.19 2.24 -2.38
C SER A 59 -13.91 3.04 -2.58
N LYS A 60 -13.90 4.33 -2.18
CA LYS A 60 -12.69 5.15 -2.23
C LYS A 60 -11.63 4.65 -1.25
N LEU A 61 -12.03 4.23 -0.05
CA LEU A 61 -11.12 3.65 0.94
C LEU A 61 -10.50 2.34 0.45
N ASP A 62 -11.25 1.50 -0.25
CA ASP A 62 -10.72 0.27 -0.86
C ASP A 62 -9.60 0.58 -1.88
N TYR A 63 -9.79 1.59 -2.74
CA TYR A 63 -8.73 2.06 -3.65
C TYR A 63 -7.50 2.62 -2.92
N CYS A 64 -7.71 3.34 -1.81
CA CYS A 64 -6.60 3.80 -0.97
C CYS A 64 -5.85 2.61 -0.36
N GLY A 65 -6.58 1.56 0.06
CA GLY A 65 -6.02 0.30 0.54
C GLY A 65 -5.02 -0.32 -0.43
N ILE A 66 -5.38 -0.39 -1.72
CA ILE A 66 -4.50 -0.90 -2.78
C ILE A 66 -3.22 -0.06 -2.89
N ALA A 67 -3.33 1.27 -2.91
CA ALA A 67 -2.16 2.14 -2.98
C ALA A 67 -1.21 1.93 -1.80
N MET A 68 -1.75 1.78 -0.58
CA MET A 68 -0.97 1.53 0.63
C MET A 68 -0.30 0.16 0.63
N LEU A 69 -0.96 -0.88 0.11
CA LEU A 69 -0.33 -2.19 -0.08
C LEU A 69 0.82 -2.14 -1.07
N ILE A 70 0.66 -1.44 -2.20
CA ILE A 70 1.76 -1.31 -3.17
C ILE A 70 2.93 -0.57 -2.53
N MET A 71 2.71 0.60 -1.92
CA MET A 71 3.76 1.34 -1.21
C MET A 71 4.48 0.47 -0.18
N GLY A 72 3.72 -0.22 0.68
CA GLY A 72 4.27 -1.09 1.73
C GLY A 72 5.08 -2.27 1.19
N SER A 73 4.75 -2.77 -0.02
CA SER A 73 5.47 -3.88 -0.67
C SER A 73 6.80 -3.46 -1.29
N PHE A 74 6.90 -2.22 -1.76
CA PHE A 74 8.15 -1.69 -2.32
C PHE A 74 9.21 -1.43 -1.25
N VAL A 75 8.83 -1.16 0.01
CA VAL A 75 9.78 -0.89 1.11
C VAL A 75 10.76 -2.05 1.36
N PRO A 76 10.32 -3.30 1.64
CA PRO A 76 11.23 -4.44 1.79
C PRO A 76 11.98 -4.76 0.50
N TRP A 77 11.31 -4.66 -0.65
CA TRP A 77 11.93 -4.96 -1.93
C TRP A 77 13.11 -4.02 -2.24
N LEU A 78 12.94 -2.71 -2.06
CA LEU A 78 14.01 -1.73 -2.25
C LEU A 78 15.07 -1.79 -1.15
N TYR A 79 14.67 -2.10 0.09
CA TYR A 79 15.61 -2.24 1.20
C TYR A 79 16.65 -3.33 0.94
N TYR A 80 16.20 -4.51 0.48
CA TYR A 80 17.08 -5.63 0.13
C TYR A 80 17.67 -5.50 -1.28
N GLY A 81 16.95 -4.93 -2.24
CA GLY A 81 17.43 -4.73 -3.62
C GLY A 81 18.61 -3.76 -3.70
N PHE A 82 18.60 -2.70 -2.88
CA PHE A 82 19.69 -1.73 -2.78
C PHE A 82 20.39 -1.82 -1.43
N TYR A 83 20.58 -3.03 -0.88
CA TYR A 83 21.09 -3.21 0.49
C TYR A 83 22.38 -2.41 0.73
N CYS A 84 23.33 -2.49 -0.21
CA CYS A 84 24.64 -1.83 -0.16
C CYS A 84 24.64 -0.37 -0.63
N ASP A 85 23.62 0.07 -1.36
CA ASP A 85 23.61 1.37 -2.05
C ASP A 85 22.55 2.32 -1.47
N TYR A 86 22.98 3.21 -0.57
CA TYR A 86 22.06 4.10 0.16
C TYR A 86 21.37 5.14 -0.75
N GLN A 87 22.12 5.75 -1.68
CA GLN A 87 21.60 6.79 -2.59
C GLN A 87 20.41 6.31 -3.44
N PRO A 88 20.52 5.23 -4.25
CA PRO A 88 19.38 4.75 -5.02
C PRO A 88 18.24 4.26 -4.13
N LYS A 89 18.53 3.61 -2.99
CA LYS A 89 17.51 3.18 -2.02
C LYS A 89 16.59 4.33 -1.62
N VAL A 90 17.15 5.46 -1.19
CA VAL A 90 16.36 6.62 -0.75
C VAL A 90 15.62 7.29 -1.91
N ILE A 91 16.25 7.41 -3.07
CA ILE A 91 15.62 8.00 -4.26
C ILE A 91 14.39 7.20 -4.67
N TYR A 92 14.51 5.88 -4.87
CA TYR A 92 13.37 5.05 -5.26
C TYR A 92 12.27 5.02 -4.19
N LEU A 93 12.64 4.97 -2.90
CA LEU A 93 11.67 4.99 -1.82
C LEU A 93 10.89 6.33 -1.78
N SER A 94 11.57 7.44 -2.04
CA SER A 94 10.93 8.76 -2.12
C SER A 94 9.94 8.85 -3.28
N VAL A 95 10.31 8.30 -4.45
CA VAL A 95 9.43 8.23 -5.63
C VAL A 95 8.19 7.39 -5.34
N VAL A 96 8.36 6.23 -4.70
CA VAL A 96 7.26 5.35 -4.26
C VAL A 96 6.29 6.09 -3.33
N VAL A 97 6.82 6.84 -2.37
CA VAL A 97 5.98 7.62 -1.43
C VAL A 97 5.21 8.72 -2.16
N VAL A 98 5.86 9.49 -3.04
CA VAL A 98 5.21 10.57 -3.79
C VAL A 98 4.11 10.03 -4.70
N LEU A 99 4.40 8.96 -5.46
CA LEU A 99 3.42 8.32 -6.35
C LEU A 99 2.26 7.69 -5.57
N GLY A 100 2.56 7.07 -4.43
CA GLY A 100 1.57 6.50 -3.54
C GLY A 100 0.62 7.54 -2.94
N ILE A 101 1.16 8.66 -2.42
CA ILE A 101 0.36 9.79 -1.91
C ILE A 101 -0.50 10.37 -3.04
N THR A 102 0.08 10.57 -4.22
CA THR A 102 -0.65 11.07 -5.38
C THR A 102 -1.81 10.14 -5.73
N SER A 103 -1.59 8.82 -5.71
CA SER A 103 -2.62 7.81 -5.97
C SER A 103 -3.75 7.85 -4.93
N ILE A 104 -3.42 8.04 -3.64
CA ILE A 104 -4.41 8.18 -2.56
C ILE A 104 -5.24 9.46 -2.76
N VAL A 105 -4.58 10.61 -3.00
CA VAL A 105 -5.27 11.90 -3.24
C VAL A 105 -6.20 11.80 -4.43
N VAL A 106 -5.73 11.20 -5.54
CA VAL A 106 -6.54 10.97 -6.75
C VAL A 106 -7.71 10.03 -6.46
N SER A 107 -7.52 9.00 -5.64
CA SER A 107 -8.58 8.05 -5.28
C SER A 107 -9.66 8.66 -4.36
N LEU A 108 -9.31 9.67 -3.58
CA LEU A 108 -10.25 10.41 -2.73
C LEU A 108 -11.01 11.52 -3.49
N TRP A 109 -10.48 11.98 -4.62
CA TRP A 109 -11.08 13.05 -5.43
C TRP A 109 -12.35 12.59 -6.17
N GLU A 110 -13.49 13.21 -5.86
CA GLU A 110 -14.82 12.79 -6.35
C GLU A 110 -14.99 12.79 -7.88
N ARG A 111 -14.36 13.74 -8.59
CA ARG A 111 -14.34 13.84 -10.07
C ARG A 111 -13.49 12.78 -10.79
N PHE A 112 -12.63 12.03 -10.10
CA PHE A 112 -11.79 10.99 -10.72
C PHE A 112 -12.44 9.60 -10.74
N GLY A 113 -13.65 9.47 -10.20
CA GLY A 113 -14.52 8.30 -10.40
C GLY A 113 -15.15 8.25 -11.80
N GLU A 114 -15.00 9.30 -12.60
CA GLU A 114 -15.54 9.40 -13.95
C GLU A 114 -14.77 8.49 -14.95
N PRO A 115 -15.44 7.80 -15.89
CA PRO A 115 -14.80 6.84 -16.80
C PRO A 115 -13.62 7.38 -17.62
N SER A 116 -13.58 8.70 -17.86
CA SER A 116 -12.56 9.38 -18.67
C SER A 116 -11.15 9.33 -18.09
N TYR A 117 -10.99 9.15 -16.78
CA TYR A 117 -9.65 9.17 -16.14
C TYR A 117 -9.01 7.79 -15.97
N ARG A 118 -9.68 6.71 -16.42
CA ARG A 118 -9.13 5.35 -16.44
C ARG A 118 -7.74 5.23 -17.10
N PRO A 119 -7.45 5.85 -18.25
CA PRO A 119 -6.14 5.70 -18.90
C PRO A 119 -5.03 6.41 -18.12
N LEU A 120 -5.33 7.54 -17.48
CA LEU A 120 -4.35 8.29 -16.70
C LEU A 120 -3.96 7.52 -15.43
N ARG A 121 -4.95 6.93 -14.77
CA ARG A 121 -4.75 6.07 -13.59
C ARG A 121 -3.96 4.81 -13.96
N ALA A 122 -4.31 4.16 -15.08
CA ALA A 122 -3.53 3.03 -15.60
C ALA A 122 -2.10 3.43 -15.96
N GLY A 123 -1.89 4.57 -16.61
CA GLY A 123 -0.56 5.07 -16.98
C GLY A 123 0.33 5.35 -15.77
N VAL A 124 -0.22 5.97 -14.71
CA VAL A 124 0.52 6.21 -13.46
C VAL A 124 0.89 4.90 -12.78
N PHE A 125 -0.04 3.95 -12.65
CA PHE A 125 0.26 2.65 -12.04
C PHE A 125 1.19 1.76 -12.89
N MET A 126 1.09 1.82 -14.22
CA MET A 126 1.92 1.03 -15.13
C MET A 126 3.33 1.61 -15.25
N GLY A 127 3.47 2.94 -15.29
CA GLY A 127 4.76 3.62 -15.15
C GLY A 127 5.40 3.35 -13.80
N PHE A 128 4.59 3.28 -12.74
CA PHE A 128 5.05 2.94 -11.39
C PHE A 128 5.56 1.50 -11.26
N GLY A 129 4.89 0.54 -11.89
CA GLY A 129 5.34 -0.85 -11.94
C GLY A 129 6.56 -1.08 -12.84
N LEU A 130 6.77 -0.24 -13.85
CA LEU A 130 7.88 -0.35 -14.81
C LEU A 130 9.12 0.50 -14.45
N SER A 131 9.03 1.38 -13.45
CA SER A 131 10.17 2.19 -12.99
C SER A 131 11.10 1.48 -12.01
N GLY A 132 10.74 0.25 -11.60
CA GLY A 132 11.52 -0.62 -10.73
C GLY A 132 12.33 -1.63 -11.51
#